data_AF-A0A7C3YVV5-F1
#
_entry.id   AF-A0A7C3YVV5-F1
#
_cell.length_a   1.000
_cell.length_b   1.000
_cell.length_c   1.000
_cell.angle_alpha   90.00
_cell.angle_beta   90.00
_cell.angle_gamma   90.00
#
_symmetry.space_group_name_H-M   'P 1'
#
loop_
_entity.id
_entity.type
_entity.pdbx_description
1 polymer ?
#
loop_
_entity_poly.entity_id
_entity_poly.type
_entity_poly.pdbx_seq_one_letter_code
_entity_poly.pdbx_strand_id
1 'polypeptide(L)' 'MDFDASIILCTVNEIENLPKVVEKIENIAKFNYQFVFVDDGSTDGTREYILNYCK' A
#
# COMPACT_ATOMS: atom_id res chain seq x y z
N MET A 1 -1.92 12.59 14.67
CA MET A 1 -1.39 12.86 13.32
C MET A 1 -2.61 13.10 12.46
N ASP A 2 -2.72 14.30 11.90
CA ASP A 2 -3.82 14.62 10.99
C ASP A 2 -3.32 14.33 9.57
N PHE A 3 -4.01 13.43 8.88
CA PHE A 3 -3.78 13.14 7.47
C PHE A 3 -4.80 13.92 6.65
N ASP A 4 -4.37 14.50 5.52
CA ASP A 4 -5.25 15.18 4.57
C ASP A 4 -6.13 14.17 3.81
N ALA A 5 -5.64 12.94 3.63
CA ALA A 5 -6.38 11.87 2.97
C ALA A 5 -5.96 10.47 3.46
N SER A 6 -6.86 9.50 3.26
CA SER A 6 -6.57 8.07 3.35
C SER A 6 -6.59 7.45 1.97
N ILE A 7 -5.52 6.73 1.62
CA ILE A 7 -5.40 5.99 0.36
C ILE A 7 -5.63 4.51 0.67
N ILE A 8 -6.77 3.99 0.25
CA ILE A 8 -7.16 2.60 0.49
C ILE A 8 -6.71 1.75 -0.71
N LEU A 9 -5.87 0.76 -0.45
CA LEU A 9 -5.33 -0.15 -1.46
C LEU A 9 -5.89 -1.56 -1.21
N CYS A 10 -6.95 -1.90 -1.92
CA CYS A 10 -7.54 -3.25 -1.92
C CYS A 10 -6.75 -4.15 -2.89
N THR A 11 -6.16 -5.22 -2.38
CA THR A 11 -5.17 -6.02 -3.13
C THR A 11 -5.39 -7.51 -2.92
N VAL A 12 -5.24 -8.29 -3.99
CA VAL A 12 -5.16 -9.75 -3.95
C VAL A 12 -4.17 -10.24 -5.01
N ASN A 13 -3.12 -10.93 -4.58
CA ASN A 13 -2.06 -11.46 -5.46
C ASN A 13 -1.44 -10.41 -6.40
N GLU A 14 -0.97 -9.29 -5.84
CA GLU A 14 -0.43 -8.14 -6.56
C GLU A 14 1.05 -7.89 -6.27
N ILE A 15 1.85 -8.92 -5.94
CA ILE A 15 3.26 -8.72 -5.55
C ILE A 15 4.08 -7.98 -6.61
N GLU A 16 3.74 -8.17 -7.88
CA GLU A 16 4.41 -7.51 -9.00
C GLU A 16 4.01 -6.04 -9.20
N ASN A 17 2.88 -5.59 -8.64
CA ASN A 17 2.29 -4.27 -8.91
C ASN A 17 2.22 -3.39 -7.67
N LEU A 18 1.84 -3.95 -6.51
CA LEU A 18 1.65 -3.20 -5.28
C LEU A 18 2.90 -2.36 -4.90
N PRO A 19 4.14 -2.89 -4.96
CA PRO A 19 5.32 -2.08 -4.66
C PRO A 19 5.51 -0.90 -5.60
N LYS A 20 5.21 -1.09 -6.90
CA LYS A 20 5.33 -0.03 -7.92
C LYS A 20 4.29 1.07 -7.71
N VAL A 21 3.09 0.72 -7.25
CA VAL A 21 2.03 1.68 -6.95
C VAL A 21 2.38 2.50 -5.72
N VAL A 22 2.83 1.84 -4.64
CA VAL A 22 3.28 2.49 -3.41
C VAL A 22 4.40 3.49 -3.71
N GLU A 23 5.46 3.05 -4.41
CA GLU A 23 6.59 3.90 -4.80
C GLU A 23 6.14 5.11 -5.63
N LYS A 24 5.22 4.93 -6.58
CA LYS A 24 4.71 6.04 -7.40
C LYS A 24 3.93 7.06 -6.58
N ILE A 25 3.10 6.60 -5.64
CA ILE A 25 2.32 7.49 -4.78
C ILE A 25 3.26 8.27 -3.87
N GLU A 26 4.26 7.62 -3.27
CA GLU A 26 5.28 8.26 -2.43
C GLU A 26 6.05 9.36 -3.17
N ASN A 27 6.37 9.12 -4.45
CA ASN A 27 7.10 10.08 -5.27
C ASN A 27 6.26 11.27 -5.78
N ILE A 28 4.93 11.11 -5.88
CA ILE A 28 4.05 12.10 -6.55
C ILE A 28 3.19 12.87 -5.55
N ALA A 29 2.75 12.26 -4.45
CA ALA A 29 1.84 12.86 -3.51
C ALA A 29 2.51 14.00 -2.73
N LYS A 30 1.89 15.19 -2.76
CA LYS A 30 2.38 16.43 -2.11
C LYS A 30 1.50 16.87 -0.92
N PHE A 31 0.79 15.94 -0.31
CA PHE A 31 -0.09 16.13 0.84
C PHE A 31 0.22 15.08 1.91
N ASN A 32 -0.22 15.28 3.14
CA ASN A 32 -0.07 14.28 4.20
C ASN A 32 -1.13 13.19 4.01
N TYR A 33 -0.71 11.93 3.92
CA TYR A 33 -1.63 10.82 3.75
C TYR A 33 -1.21 9.60 4.55
N GLN A 34 -2.16 8.68 4.71
CA GLN A 34 -1.90 7.33 5.18
C GLN A 34 -2.31 6.31 4.14
N PHE A 35 -1.57 5.21 4.06
CA PHE A 35 -2.05 4.01 3.38
C PHE A 35 -2.92 3.17 4.32
N VAL A 36 -3.97 2.58 3.75
CA VAL A 36 -4.75 1.51 4.38
C VAL A 36 -4.76 0.33 3.41
N PHE A 37 -3.94 -0.67 3.68
CA PHE A 37 -3.88 -1.88 2.88
C PHE A 37 -5.00 -2.84 3.29
N VAL A 38 -5.74 -3.35 2.31
CA VAL A 38 -6.77 -4.39 2.49
C VAL A 38 -6.37 -5.60 1.65
N ASP A 39 -5.73 -6.57 2.30
CA ASP A 39 -5.33 -7.85 1.71
C ASP A 39 -6.51 -8.84 1.75
N ASP A 40 -7.01 -9.26 0.58
CA ASP A 40 -8.09 -10.24 0.44
C ASP A 40 -7.57 -11.67 0.35
N GLY A 41 -6.63 -12.02 1.25
CA GLY A 41 -6.09 -13.37 1.37
C GLY A 41 -5.07 -13.76 0.29
N SER A 42 -4.14 -12.87 -0.04
CA SER A 42 -3.09 -13.16 -1.03
C SER A 42 -2.19 -14.33 -0.61
N THR A 43 -1.69 -15.09 -1.59
CA THR A 43 -0.84 -16.26 -1.41
C THR A 43 0.47 -16.21 -2.21
N ASP A 44 0.82 -15.04 -2.75
CA ASP A 44 1.91 -14.85 -3.72
C ASP A 44 3.09 -14.01 -3.18
N GLY A 45 3.07 -13.62 -1.91
CA GLY A 45 4.04 -12.69 -1.32
C GLY A 45 3.50 -11.28 -1.06
N THR A 46 2.30 -10.94 -1.55
CA THR A 46 1.68 -9.62 -1.35
C THR A 46 1.49 -9.30 0.13
N ARG A 47 1.02 -10.28 0.91
CA ARG A 47 0.78 -10.13 2.34
C ARG A 47 2.08 -9.87 3.11
N GLU A 48 3.13 -10.61 2.79
CA GLU A 48 4.47 -10.45 3.36
C GLU A 48 5.05 -9.07 3.04
N TYR A 49 4.87 -8.59 1.81
CA TYR A 49 5.25 -7.24 1.42
C TYR A 49 4.53 -6.18 2.28
N ILE A 50 3.20 -6.25 2.40
CA ILE A 50 2.40 -5.33 3.23
C ILE A 50 2.87 -5.34 4.69
N LEU A 51 3.06 -6.52 5.28
CA LEU A 51 3.50 -6.65 6.66
C LEU A 51 4.91 -6.12 6.90
N ASN A 52 5.80 -6.18 5.90
CA ASN A 52 7.13 -5.60 6.00
C ASN A 52 7.13 -4.09 5.79
N TYR A 53 6.28 -3.57 4.91
CA TYR A 53 6.14 -2.14 4.66
C TYR A 53 5.56 -1.38 5.86
N CYS A 54 4.62 -1.98 6.59
CA CYS A 54 3.97 -1.36 7.75
C CYS A 54 4.79 -1.42 9.07
N LYS A 55 6.03 -1.92 9.05
CA LYS A 55 6.92 -1.94 10.22
C LYS A 55 7.65 -0.62 10.39
#